data_AF-A0A7W1CKN5-F1
#
_entry.id   AF-A0A7W1CKN5-F1
#
_cell.length_a   1.000
_cell.length_b   1.000
_cell.length_c   1.000
_cell.angle_alpha   90.00
_cell.angle_beta   90.00
_cell.angle_gamma   90.00
#
_symmetry.space_group_name_H-M   'P 1'
#
loop_
_entity.id
_entity.type
_entity.pdbx_description
1 polymer ?
#
loop_
_entity_poly.entity_id
_entity_poly.type
_entity_poly.pdbx_seq_one_letter_code
_entity_poly.pdbx_strand_id
1 'polypeptide(L)'
;LWWIPHGAGAANGVYVRYPREELLAVIAAEAQRTSTTIVGEDLGTVPDDVRAAMRRWRMIGLYEEQFFADGRPRETVPAHTVAGIRTHDMPAFAAFVGSARSNQAYRARLECELGHPVPVTAGGLLDGALERLTASDAYLVLADLDDLVGETAPHNVPGLVLANTWRRRLRRPTSEVLDDPAVGRRLHAQATRRRRHRLRGEEHR
;
A
#
# COMPACT_ATOMS: atom_id res chain seq x y z
N LEU A 1 9.84 19.52 -7.61
CA LEU A 1 8.40 19.64 -7.31
C LEU A 1 7.66 20.22 -8.52
N TRP A 2 6.37 19.90 -8.71
CA TRP A 2 5.52 20.52 -9.71
C TRP A 2 4.97 21.84 -9.17
N TRP A 3 5.48 22.97 -9.64
CA TRP A 3 5.05 24.30 -9.21
C TRP A 3 3.99 24.83 -10.16
N ILE A 4 2.88 25.31 -9.59
CA ILE A 4 1.77 25.90 -10.35
C ILE A 4 1.73 27.38 -10.00
N PRO A 5 1.79 28.30 -10.99
CA PRO A 5 1.61 29.72 -10.74
C PRO A 5 0.28 30.00 -10.02
N HIS A 6 0.29 30.96 -9.10
CA HIS A 6 -0.91 31.31 -8.34
C HIS A 6 -2.07 31.69 -9.30
N GLY A 7 -3.24 31.08 -9.11
CA GLY A 7 -4.43 31.30 -9.93
C GLY A 7 -4.49 30.47 -11.22
N ALA A 8 -3.44 29.72 -11.58
CA ALA A 8 -3.44 28.85 -12.75
C ALA A 8 -3.94 27.43 -12.42
N GLY A 9 -4.46 26.73 -13.43
CA GLY A 9 -4.80 25.31 -13.33
C GLY A 9 -3.57 24.39 -13.32
N ALA A 10 -3.72 23.16 -12.81
CA ALA A 10 -2.62 22.20 -12.61
C ALA A 10 -1.84 21.84 -13.89
N ALA A 11 -2.48 21.93 -15.07
CA ALA A 11 -1.85 21.69 -16.37
C ALA A 11 -0.78 22.75 -16.73
N ASN A 12 -0.80 23.92 -16.09
CA ASN A 12 0.11 25.03 -16.38
C ASN A 12 1.29 25.09 -15.41
N GLY A 13 1.58 23.99 -14.72
CA GLY A 13 2.74 23.91 -13.84
C GLY A 13 4.05 23.61 -14.58
N VAL A 14 5.15 23.68 -13.83
CA VAL A 14 6.49 23.31 -14.29
C VAL A 14 7.23 22.55 -13.20
N TYR A 15 8.14 21.67 -13.60
CA TYR A 15 9.04 21.02 -12.65
C TYR A 15 10.16 21.96 -12.23
N VAL A 16 10.20 22.32 -10.95
CA VAL A 16 11.32 23.04 -10.31
C VAL A 16 12.22 22.02 -9.61
N ARG A 17 13.52 22.06 -9.93
CA ARG A 17 14.53 21.16 -9.37
C ARG A 17 14.99 21.65 -8.00
N TYR A 18 15.39 20.70 -7.17
CA TYR A 18 15.91 20.92 -5.81
C TYR A 18 17.28 20.25 -5.70
N PRO A 19 18.15 20.68 -4.75
CA PRO A 19 19.43 20.04 -4.46
C PRO A 19 19.20 18.67 -3.79
N ARG A 20 18.77 17.69 -4.59
CA ARG A 20 18.27 16.39 -4.12
C ARG A 20 19.32 15.62 -3.35
N GLU A 21 20.56 15.56 -3.85
CA GLU A 21 21.61 14.75 -3.23
C GLU A 21 21.95 15.30 -1.84
N GLU A 22 22.00 16.62 -1.68
CA GLU A 22 22.26 17.29 -0.40
C GLU A 22 21.10 17.06 0.58
N LEU A 23 19.86 17.19 0.11
CA LEU A 23 18.67 16.94 0.95
C LEU A 23 18.61 15.47 1.40
N LEU A 24 18.85 14.53 0.50
CA LEU A 24 18.87 13.09 0.82
C LEU A 24 20.05 12.74 1.73
N ALA A 25 21.21 13.38 1.58
CA ALA A 25 22.34 13.20 2.48
C ALA A 25 22.00 13.62 3.91
N VAL A 26 21.33 14.76 4.09
CA VAL A 26 20.86 15.22 5.41
C VAL A 26 19.85 14.23 6.00
N ILE A 27 18.84 13.81 5.23
CA ILE A 27 17.84 12.83 5.68
C ILE A 27 18.51 11.52 6.10
N ALA A 28 19.44 11.00 5.28
CA ALA A 28 20.15 9.76 5.57
C ALA A 28 21.06 9.87 6.80
N ALA A 29 21.73 11.01 6.98
CA ALA A 29 22.56 11.26 8.15
C ALA A 29 21.72 11.30 9.45
N GLU A 30 20.59 12.01 9.44
CA GLU A 30 19.69 12.05 10.60
C GLU A 30 19.05 10.68 10.87
N ALA A 31 18.62 9.98 9.82
CA ALA A 31 18.09 8.61 9.93
C ALA A 31 19.11 7.65 10.56
N GLN A 32 20.37 7.75 10.17
CA GLN A 32 21.46 6.94 10.74
C GLN A 32 21.72 7.28 12.21
N ARG A 33 21.66 8.56 12.60
CA ARG A 33 21.83 9.01 13.99
C ARG A 33 20.74 8.49 14.92
N THR A 34 19.52 8.29 14.40
CA THR A 34 18.35 7.85 15.18
C THR A 34 17.91 6.42 14.89
N SER A 35 18.73 5.63 14.19
CA SER A 35 18.41 4.26 13.78
C SER A 35 17.03 4.14 13.11
N THR A 36 16.67 5.13 12.30
CA THR A 36 15.36 5.26 11.67
C THR A 36 15.40 4.74 10.23
N THR A 37 14.45 3.89 9.88
CA THR A 37 14.24 3.45 8.50
C THR A 37 13.45 4.52 7.73
N ILE A 38 13.90 4.84 6.51
CA ILE A 38 13.21 5.79 5.64
C ILE A 38 12.37 5.04 4.61
N VAL A 39 11.09 5.39 4.56
CA VAL A 39 10.15 4.96 3.50
C VAL A 39 9.86 6.17 2.64
N GLY A 40 10.19 6.10 1.36
CA GLY A 40 9.80 7.09 0.35
C GLY A 40 8.53 6.62 -0.35
N GLU A 41 7.49 7.44 -0.30
CA GLU A 41 6.28 7.22 -1.09
C GLU A 41 6.60 7.46 -2.58
N ASP A 42 6.83 6.39 -3.34
CA ASP A 42 7.16 6.42 -4.76
C ASP A 42 5.98 5.94 -5.64
N LEU A 43 4.82 6.54 -5.38
CA LEU A 43 3.56 6.29 -6.08
C LEU A 43 3.27 7.36 -7.16
N GLY A 44 2.48 6.98 -8.16
CA GLY A 44 2.09 7.89 -9.25
C GLY A 44 3.18 8.07 -10.32
N THR A 45 3.34 9.30 -10.80
CA THR A 45 4.31 9.63 -11.87
C THR A 45 5.68 9.89 -11.26
N VAL A 46 6.47 8.83 -11.12
CA VAL A 46 7.80 8.88 -10.52
C VAL A 46 8.88 8.77 -11.59
N PRO A 47 9.72 9.80 -11.80
CA PRO A 47 10.86 9.73 -12.71
C PRO A 47 11.87 8.65 -12.31
N ASP A 48 12.52 8.02 -13.30
CA ASP A 48 13.47 6.93 -13.07
C ASP A 48 14.66 7.34 -12.19
N ASP A 49 15.11 8.60 -12.29
CA ASP A 49 16.21 9.12 -11.50
C ASP A 49 15.86 9.25 -10.01
N VAL A 50 14.58 9.41 -9.67
CA VAL A 50 14.09 9.38 -8.29
C VAL A 50 14.21 7.96 -7.72
N ARG A 51 13.74 6.94 -8.45
CA ARG A 51 13.88 5.55 -8.00
C ARG A 51 15.35 5.12 -7.91
N ALA A 52 16.19 5.60 -8.82
CA ALA A 52 17.63 5.38 -8.76
C ALA A 52 18.26 6.02 -7.51
N ALA A 53 17.88 7.25 -7.17
CA ALA A 53 18.33 7.92 -5.95
C ALA A 53 17.85 7.17 -4.70
N MET A 54 16.58 6.78 -4.63
CA MET A 54 16.04 6.00 -3.51
C MET A 54 16.82 4.71 -3.28
N ARG A 55 17.14 3.95 -4.34
CA ARG A 55 17.98 2.74 -4.23
C ARG A 55 19.39 3.07 -3.72
N ARG A 56 20.02 4.12 -4.25
CA ARG A 56 21.36 4.56 -3.82
C ARG A 56 21.40 4.90 -2.33
N TRP A 57 20.37 5.60 -1.85
CA TRP A 57 20.23 6.04 -0.46
C TRP A 57 19.54 5.00 0.44
N ARG A 58 19.30 3.78 -0.06
CA ARG A 58 18.67 2.66 0.67
C ARG A 58 17.31 3.02 1.28
N MET A 59 16.53 3.84 0.58
CA MET A 59 15.17 4.17 0.96
C MET A 59 14.21 3.06 0.55
N ILE A 60 13.25 2.74 1.42
CA ILE A 60 12.19 1.75 1.17
C ILE A 60 11.10 2.38 0.31
N GLY A 61 10.70 1.71 -0.77
CA GLY A 61 9.58 2.16 -1.61
C GLY A 61 8.22 1.68 -1.09
N LEU A 62 7.15 2.04 -1.78
CA LEU A 62 5.80 1.55 -1.55
C LEU A 62 5.31 0.64 -2.68
N TYR A 63 4.51 -0.34 -2.32
CA TYR A 63 3.75 -1.16 -3.25
C TYR A 63 2.30 -1.23 -2.75
N GLU A 64 1.33 -0.86 -3.58
CA GLU A 64 -0.08 -0.94 -3.23
C GLU A 64 -0.83 -1.87 -4.19
N GLU A 65 -1.36 -2.98 -3.66
CA GLU A 65 -1.97 -4.06 -4.44
C GLU A 65 -3.14 -3.59 -5.30
N GLN A 66 -3.91 -2.61 -4.83
CA GLN A 66 -5.08 -2.07 -5.54
C GLN A 66 -4.71 -1.38 -6.86
N PHE A 67 -3.47 -0.88 -7.04
CA PHE A 67 -3.05 -0.35 -8.35
C PHE A 67 -2.97 -1.41 -9.44
N PHE A 68 -2.87 -2.68 -9.09
CA PHE A 68 -2.75 -3.79 -10.05
C PHE A 68 -3.99 -4.68 -10.10
N ALA A 69 -5.05 -4.27 -9.40
CA ALA A 69 -6.29 -5.03 -9.30
C ALA A 69 -7.20 -4.88 -10.54
N ASP A 70 -6.90 -3.93 -11.44
CA ASP A 70 -7.63 -3.67 -12.69
C ASP A 70 -7.15 -4.51 -13.89
N GLY A 71 -6.35 -5.55 -13.65
CA GLY A 71 -5.87 -6.47 -14.69
C GLY A 71 -4.58 -6.03 -15.38
N ARG A 72 -4.00 -4.88 -14.99
CA ARG A 72 -2.64 -4.53 -15.40
C ARG A 72 -1.63 -5.61 -14.94
N PRO A 73 -0.53 -5.83 -15.68
CA PRO A 73 0.54 -6.72 -15.23
C PRO A 73 0.95 -6.37 -13.80
N ARG A 74 1.03 -7.39 -12.93
CA ARG A 74 1.53 -7.22 -11.55
C ARG A 74 3.01 -7.48 -11.63
N GLU A 75 3.78 -6.59 -11.05
CA GLU A 75 5.18 -6.86 -10.79
C GLU A 75 5.31 -7.80 -9.59
N THR A 76 6.45 -8.48 -9.50
CA THR A 76 6.84 -9.14 -8.24
C THR A 76 7.01 -8.06 -7.19
N VAL A 77 6.43 -8.24 -6.01
CA VAL A 77 6.56 -7.27 -4.92
C VAL A 77 8.03 -7.21 -4.49
N PRO A 78 8.75 -6.09 -4.68
CA PRO A 78 10.18 -6.05 -4.45
C PRO A 78 10.53 -6.13 -2.96
N ALA A 79 11.66 -6.76 -2.63
CA ALA A 79 12.09 -6.94 -1.23
C ALA A 79 12.21 -5.62 -0.45
N HIS A 80 12.67 -4.56 -1.11
CA HIS A 80 12.93 -3.26 -0.49
C HIS A 80 11.69 -2.33 -0.52
N THR A 81 10.51 -2.87 -0.21
CA THR A 81 9.23 -2.13 -0.18
C THR A 81 8.42 -2.36 1.09
N VAL A 82 7.61 -1.38 1.45
CA VAL A 82 6.43 -1.58 2.29
C VAL A 82 5.26 -1.88 1.35
N ALA A 83 4.69 -3.07 1.49
CA ALA A 83 3.55 -3.49 0.68
C ALA A 83 2.24 -3.32 1.46
N GLY A 84 1.26 -2.68 0.85
CA GLY A 84 -0.08 -2.48 1.37
C GLY A 84 -1.14 -2.87 0.34
N ILE A 85 -2.41 -2.82 0.77
CA ILE A 85 -3.54 -2.97 -0.14
C ILE A 85 -3.80 -1.65 -0.87
N ARG A 86 -3.74 -0.55 -0.13
CA ARG A 86 -4.07 0.82 -0.54
C ARG A 86 -3.53 1.84 0.47
N THR A 87 -3.44 3.10 0.03
CA THR A 87 -3.21 4.26 0.91
C THR A 87 -4.52 4.98 1.27
N HIS A 88 -4.45 5.89 2.25
CA HIS A 88 -5.57 6.75 2.67
C HIS A 88 -6.18 7.60 1.53
N ASP A 89 -5.43 7.84 0.46
CA ASP A 89 -5.84 8.63 -0.72
C ASP A 89 -6.58 7.82 -1.80
N MET A 90 -6.68 6.50 -1.61
CA MET A 90 -7.36 5.61 -2.56
C MET A 90 -8.82 5.38 -2.14
N PRO A 91 -9.67 4.79 -3.00
CA PRO A 91 -10.96 4.25 -2.56
C PRO A 91 -10.78 3.14 -1.52
N ALA A 92 -11.70 3.00 -0.57
CA ALA A 92 -11.68 1.89 0.38
C ALA A 92 -11.79 0.55 -0.35
N PHE A 93 -11.07 -0.49 0.10
CA PHE A 93 -10.93 -1.72 -0.69
C PHE A 93 -12.28 -2.39 -0.90
N ALA A 94 -13.12 -2.47 0.14
CA ALA A 94 -14.45 -3.06 0.05
C ALA A 94 -15.37 -2.36 -0.94
N ALA A 95 -15.25 -1.04 -1.12
CA ALA A 95 -15.99 -0.30 -2.13
C ALA A 95 -15.42 -0.54 -3.54
N PHE A 96 -14.09 -0.59 -3.66
CA PHE A 96 -13.40 -0.88 -4.92
C PHE A 96 -13.79 -2.27 -5.46
N VAL A 97 -13.71 -3.30 -4.61
CA VAL A 97 -14.19 -4.66 -4.92
C VAL A 97 -15.69 -4.85 -4.65
N GLY A 98 -16.47 -3.78 -4.63
CA GLY A 98 -17.93 -3.88 -4.54
C GLY A 98 -18.60 -4.10 -5.90
N SER A 99 -17.91 -3.77 -7.00
CA SER A 99 -18.46 -3.82 -8.35
C SER A 99 -18.23 -5.19 -9.01
N ALA A 100 -19.30 -5.82 -9.53
CA ALA A 100 -19.27 -7.18 -10.07
C ALA A 100 -18.17 -7.40 -11.15
N ARG A 101 -17.90 -6.37 -11.97
CA ARG A 101 -16.89 -6.41 -13.04
C ARG A 101 -15.45 -6.43 -12.49
N SER A 102 -15.17 -5.70 -11.43
CA SER A 102 -13.82 -5.62 -10.83
C SER A 102 -13.49 -6.87 -10.03
N ASN A 103 -14.51 -7.53 -9.45
CA ASN A 103 -14.33 -8.64 -8.52
C ASN A 103 -13.91 -9.93 -9.20
N GLN A 104 -14.52 -10.25 -10.36
CA GLN A 104 -14.34 -11.56 -10.96
C GLN A 104 -12.96 -11.75 -11.58
N ALA A 105 -12.45 -10.76 -12.32
CA ALA A 105 -11.11 -10.80 -12.89
C ALA A 105 -10.04 -10.79 -11.79
N TYR A 106 -10.21 -9.94 -10.77
CA TYR A 106 -9.30 -9.87 -9.64
C TYR A 106 -9.27 -11.19 -8.85
N ARG A 107 -10.44 -11.77 -8.57
CA ARG A 107 -10.58 -13.06 -7.90
C ARG A 107 -9.88 -14.18 -8.66
N ALA A 108 -10.21 -14.36 -9.95
CA ALA A 108 -9.65 -15.45 -10.76
C ALA A 108 -8.12 -15.39 -10.81
N ARG A 109 -7.58 -14.16 -10.82
CA ARG A 109 -6.15 -13.94 -10.74
C ARG A 109 -5.56 -14.35 -9.39
N LEU A 110 -6.17 -13.94 -8.27
CA LEU A 110 -5.74 -14.39 -6.95
C LEU A 110 -5.80 -15.93 -6.83
N GLU A 111 -6.86 -16.57 -7.32
CA GLU A 111 -7.00 -18.03 -7.29
C GLU A 111 -5.88 -18.73 -8.08
N CYS A 112 -5.52 -18.18 -9.25
CA CYS A 112 -4.41 -18.67 -10.06
C CYS A 112 -3.06 -18.53 -9.33
N GLU A 113 -2.79 -17.37 -8.73
CA GLU A 113 -1.53 -17.10 -8.05
C GLU A 113 -1.39 -17.87 -6.71
N LEU A 114 -2.49 -18.05 -5.99
CA LEU A 114 -2.52 -18.73 -4.69
C LEU A 114 -2.70 -20.25 -4.81
N GLY A 115 -3.21 -20.74 -5.94
CA GLY A 115 -3.47 -22.16 -6.17
C GLY A 115 -4.66 -22.72 -5.37
N HIS A 116 -5.55 -21.86 -4.86
CA HIS A 116 -6.76 -22.28 -4.15
C HIS A 116 -7.92 -21.31 -4.36
N PRO A 117 -9.18 -21.74 -4.12
CA PRO A 117 -10.34 -20.86 -4.25
C PRO A 117 -10.29 -19.66 -3.28
N VAL A 118 -10.77 -18.50 -3.74
CA VAL A 118 -10.83 -17.24 -2.97
C VAL A 118 -12.27 -16.76 -2.92
N PRO A 119 -12.92 -16.59 -1.76
CA PRO A 119 -14.32 -16.15 -1.73
C PRO A 119 -14.54 -14.80 -2.45
N VAL A 120 -15.66 -14.65 -3.16
CA VAL A 120 -15.98 -13.43 -3.94
C VAL A 120 -16.41 -12.25 -3.06
N THR A 121 -16.51 -12.46 -1.76
CA THR A 121 -16.84 -11.40 -0.81
C THR A 121 -15.66 -10.44 -0.68
N ALA A 122 -15.93 -9.17 -0.34
CA ALA A 122 -14.87 -8.19 -0.11
C ALA A 122 -13.83 -8.68 0.92
N GLY A 123 -14.30 -9.34 1.99
CA GLY A 123 -13.43 -9.95 2.98
C GLY A 123 -12.57 -11.09 2.42
N GLY A 124 -13.13 -11.96 1.56
CA GLY A 124 -12.36 -13.04 0.95
C GLY A 124 -11.30 -12.54 -0.04
N LEU A 125 -11.63 -11.52 -0.83
CA LEU A 125 -10.68 -10.86 -1.73
C LEU A 125 -9.57 -10.15 -0.96
N LEU A 126 -9.89 -9.53 0.18
CA LEU A 126 -8.90 -8.94 1.07
C LEU A 126 -7.97 -10.02 1.65
N ASP A 127 -8.54 -11.14 2.09
CA ASP A 127 -7.77 -12.24 2.68
C ASP A 127 -6.78 -12.83 1.65
N GLY A 128 -7.22 -13.03 0.41
CA GLY A 128 -6.36 -13.47 -0.69
C GLY A 128 -5.30 -12.44 -1.09
N ALA A 129 -5.64 -11.14 -1.09
CA ALA A 129 -4.69 -10.07 -1.35
C ALA A 129 -3.59 -10.03 -0.28
N LEU A 130 -3.97 -10.05 1.00
CA LEU A 130 -3.03 -10.09 2.12
C LEU A 130 -2.18 -11.36 2.12
N GLU A 131 -2.76 -12.50 1.73
CA GLU A 131 -2.02 -13.75 1.57
C GLU A 131 -0.88 -13.61 0.55
N ARG A 132 -1.19 -13.08 -0.63
CA ARG A 132 -0.20 -12.81 -1.66
C ARG A 132 0.89 -11.88 -1.15
N LEU A 133 0.53 -10.75 -0.52
CA LEU A 133 1.49 -9.78 -0.03
C LEU A 133 2.39 -10.35 1.07
N THR A 134 1.84 -11.13 2.01
CA THR A 134 2.63 -11.73 3.09
C THR A 134 3.57 -12.81 2.60
N ALA A 135 3.24 -13.49 1.51
CA ALA A 135 4.08 -14.46 0.83
C ALA A 135 5.16 -13.83 -0.08
N SER A 136 5.21 -12.51 -0.19
CA SER A 136 6.19 -11.80 -1.03
C SER A 136 7.49 -11.45 -0.28
N ASP A 137 8.46 -10.84 -0.96
CA ASP A 137 9.71 -10.41 -0.31
C ASP A 137 9.59 -9.06 0.43
N ALA A 138 8.47 -8.34 0.33
CA ALA A 138 8.30 -6.99 0.87
C ALA A 138 8.83 -6.82 2.30
N TYR A 139 9.72 -5.86 2.56
CA TYR A 139 10.30 -5.58 3.87
C TYR A 139 9.26 -5.59 5.01
N LEU A 140 8.14 -4.91 4.77
CA LEU A 140 6.98 -4.83 5.65
C LEU A 140 5.69 -5.02 4.85
N VAL A 141 4.69 -5.67 5.45
CA VAL A 141 3.32 -5.72 4.90
C VAL A 141 2.39 -4.99 5.86
N LEU A 142 1.62 -4.05 5.33
CA LEU A 142 0.63 -3.26 6.06
C LEU A 142 -0.79 -3.77 5.77
N ALA A 143 -1.61 -3.83 6.82
CA ALA A 143 -3.05 -4.02 6.71
C ALA A 143 -3.73 -2.81 7.33
N ASP A 144 -4.52 -2.09 6.53
CA ASP A 144 -5.29 -0.93 6.99
C ASP A 144 -6.46 -1.40 7.86
N LEU A 145 -6.73 -0.69 8.95
CA LEU A 145 -7.86 -0.97 9.84
C LEU A 145 -9.19 -0.88 9.10
N ASP A 146 -9.33 0.08 8.19
CA ASP A 146 -10.54 0.27 7.38
C ASP A 146 -10.87 -0.98 6.56
N ASP A 147 -9.85 -1.54 5.91
CA ASP A 147 -10.03 -2.71 5.07
C ASP A 147 -10.31 -3.95 5.93
N LEU A 148 -9.63 -4.11 7.06
CA LEU A 148 -9.82 -5.23 7.99
C LEU A 148 -11.27 -5.36 8.47
N VAL A 149 -12.00 -4.24 8.59
CA VAL A 149 -13.42 -4.21 8.97
C VAL A 149 -14.37 -3.92 7.81
N GLY A 150 -13.86 -3.80 6.58
CA GLY A 150 -14.68 -3.61 5.38
C GLY A 150 -15.39 -2.27 5.30
N GLU A 151 -14.76 -1.18 5.79
CA GLU A 151 -15.26 0.16 5.55
C GLU A 151 -15.33 0.47 4.05
N THR A 152 -16.32 1.27 3.66
CA THR A 152 -16.58 1.58 2.24
C THR A 152 -16.41 3.06 1.90
N ALA A 153 -16.33 3.93 2.91
CA ALA A 153 -16.16 5.35 2.71
C ALA A 153 -14.67 5.73 2.75
N PRO A 154 -14.15 6.52 1.79
CA PRO A 154 -12.76 6.97 1.81
C PRO A 154 -12.53 8.02 2.90
N HIS A 155 -11.27 8.14 3.36
CA HIS A 155 -10.83 9.22 4.25
C HIS A 155 -10.59 10.54 3.52
N ASN A 156 -10.03 10.43 2.31
CA ASN A 156 -9.71 11.53 1.44
C ASN A 156 -10.05 11.16 -0.01
N VAL A 157 -10.40 12.17 -0.81
CA VAL A 157 -10.53 12.03 -2.27
C VAL A 157 -9.62 13.10 -2.88
N PRO A 158 -8.42 12.71 -3.37
CA PRO A 158 -7.45 13.66 -3.90
C PRO A 158 -8.04 14.60 -4.95
N GLY A 159 -7.69 15.88 -4.85
CA GLY A 159 -8.17 16.93 -5.76
C GLY A 159 -9.56 17.50 -5.43
N LEU A 160 -10.26 16.98 -4.42
CA LEU A 160 -11.55 17.49 -3.98
C LEU A 160 -11.50 18.03 -2.55
N VAL A 161 -12.13 19.18 -2.33
CA VAL A 161 -12.37 19.74 -0.99
C VAL A 161 -13.79 19.38 -0.58
N LEU A 162 -13.95 18.28 0.15
CA LEU A 162 -15.25 17.77 0.59
C LEU A 162 -15.46 18.06 2.08
N ALA A 163 -16.72 18.17 2.49
CA ALA A 163 -17.07 18.48 3.88
C ALA A 163 -16.60 17.42 4.89
N ASN A 164 -16.35 16.19 4.44
CA ASN A 164 -15.97 15.02 5.23
C ASN A 164 -14.51 14.59 5.06
N THR A 165 -13.72 15.25 4.21
CA THR A 165 -12.29 14.98 4.04
C THR A 165 -11.56 15.09 5.39
N TRP A 166 -10.78 14.07 5.77
CA TRP A 166 -10.08 13.96 7.06
C TRP A 166 -10.96 13.94 8.32
N ARG A 167 -12.28 13.77 8.17
CA ARG A 167 -13.23 13.80 9.30
C ARG A 167 -13.94 12.47 9.54
N ARG A 168 -13.82 11.53 8.60
CA ARG A 168 -14.41 10.19 8.72
C ARG A 168 -13.77 9.46 9.91
N ARG A 169 -14.60 8.84 10.74
CA ARG A 169 -14.19 7.93 11.81
C ARG A 169 -14.54 6.49 11.42
N LEU A 170 -13.86 5.53 12.03
CA LEU A 170 -14.30 4.13 12.03
C LEU A 170 -15.72 4.03 12.62
N ARG A 171 -16.56 3.13 12.09
CA ARG A 171 -17.93 2.90 12.60
C ARG A 171 -17.96 2.35 14.02
N ARG A 172 -16.88 1.68 14.43
CA ARG A 172 -16.71 1.08 15.76
C ARG A 172 -15.43 1.62 16.40
N PRO A 173 -15.36 1.73 17.74
CA PRO A 173 -14.12 2.05 18.45
C PRO A 173 -12.99 1.09 18.07
N THR A 174 -11.75 1.59 18.05
CA THR A 174 -10.58 0.77 17.70
C THR A 174 -10.42 -0.45 18.63
N SER A 175 -10.80 -0.35 19.90
CA SER A 175 -10.81 -1.50 20.82
C SER A 175 -11.69 -2.64 20.31
N GLU A 176 -12.93 -2.34 19.90
CA GLU A 176 -13.84 -3.34 19.34
C GLU A 176 -13.36 -3.89 17.99
N VAL A 177 -12.71 -3.05 17.17
CA VAL A 177 -12.11 -3.48 15.90
C VAL A 177 -10.99 -4.48 16.13
N LEU A 178 -10.13 -4.23 17.12
CA LEU A 178 -9.00 -5.10 17.44
C LEU A 178 -9.44 -6.39 18.15
N ASP A 179 -10.55 -6.34 18.90
CA ASP A 179 -11.14 -7.51 19.55
C ASP A 179 -12.04 -8.35 18.63
N ASP A 180 -12.32 -7.87 17.40
CA ASP A 180 -13.15 -8.56 16.42
C ASP A 180 -12.48 -9.91 16.03
N PRO A 181 -13.14 -11.06 16.28
CA PRO A 181 -12.54 -12.36 16.00
C PRO A 181 -12.19 -12.56 14.53
N ALA A 182 -12.90 -11.91 13.59
CA ALA A 182 -12.56 -11.97 12.18
C ALA A 182 -11.25 -11.22 11.88
N VAL A 183 -11.07 -10.03 12.46
CA VAL A 183 -9.82 -9.27 12.35
C VAL A 183 -8.67 -10.03 12.98
N GLY A 184 -8.86 -10.57 14.18
CA GLY A 184 -7.85 -11.39 14.86
C GLY A 184 -7.42 -12.61 14.03
N ARG A 185 -8.37 -13.34 13.44
CA ARG A 185 -8.06 -14.48 12.54
C ARG A 185 -7.24 -14.06 11.33
N ARG A 186 -7.61 -12.95 10.67
CA ARG A 186 -6.86 -12.41 9.52
C ARG A 186 -5.42 -12.10 9.91
N LEU A 187 -5.24 -11.26 10.93
CA LEU A 187 -3.92 -10.84 11.39
C LEU A 187 -3.06 -12.03 11.82
N HIS A 188 -3.64 -13.01 12.53
CA HIS A 188 -2.92 -14.20 12.95
C HIS A 188 -2.46 -15.07 11.76
N ALA A 189 -3.33 -15.28 10.76
CA ALA A 189 -2.99 -16.03 9.56
C ALA A 189 -1.83 -15.35 8.80
N GLN A 190 -1.93 -14.03 8.62
CA GLN A 190 -0.91 -13.22 7.96
C GLN A 190 0.44 -13.23 8.70
N ALA A 191 0.42 -13.06 10.03
CA ALA A 191 1.62 -13.10 10.85
C ALA A 191 2.32 -14.46 10.81
N THR A 192 1.54 -15.56 10.84
CA THR A 192 2.07 -16.92 10.77
C THR A 192 2.74 -17.19 9.42
N ARG A 193 2.09 -16.79 8.31
CA ARG A 193 2.65 -16.91 6.96
C ARG A 193 3.94 -16.12 6.81
N ARG A 194 3.94 -14.85 7.26
CA ARG A 194 5.10 -13.96 7.19
C ARG A 194 6.31 -14.54 7.92
N ARG A 195 6.10 -15.13 9.11
CA ARG A 195 7.17 -15.80 9.87
C ARG A 195 7.74 -17.00 9.12
N ARG A 196 6.88 -17.87 8.57
CA ARG A 196 7.31 -19.04 7.78
C ARG A 196 8.10 -18.64 6.55
N HIS A 197 7.68 -17.59 5.84
CA HIS A 197 8.39 -17.08 4.67
C HIS A 197 9.81 -16.62 5.04
N ARG A 198 9.96 -15.84 6.12
CA ARG A 198 11.27 -15.37 6.59
C ARG A 198 12.21 -16.52 6.95
N LEU A 199 11.72 -17.53 7.67
CA LEU A 199 12.53 -18.70 8.05
C LEU A 199 13.04 -19.47 6.83
N ARG A 200 12.19 -19.68 5.81
CA ARG A 200 12.61 -20.35 4.56
C ARG A 200 13.68 -19.56 3.79
N GLY A 201 13.59 -18.23 3.81
CA GLY A 201 14.57 -17.35 3.18
C GLY A 201 15.93 -17.30 3.91
N GLU A 202 15.97 -17.63 5.20
CA GLU A 202 17.20 -17.74 5.99
C GLU A 202 17.90 -19.09 5.79
N GLU A 203 17.15 -20.19 5.60
CA GLU A 203 17.71 -21.53 5.31
C GLU A 203 18.38 -21.63 3.92
N HIS A 204 18.08 -20.71 3.00
CA HIS A 204 18.60 -20.68 1.63
C HIS A 204 19.69 -19.61 1.39
N ARG A 205 20.22 -18.97 2.46
CA ARG A 205 21.35 -18.05 2.41
C ARG A 205 22.58 -18.64 3.09
#